data_AF-A0A957FKT2-F1
#
_entry.id   AF-A0A957FKT2-F1
#
_cell.length_a   1.000
_cell.length_b   1.000
_cell.length_c   1.000
_cell.angle_alpha   90.00
_cell.angle_beta   90.00
_cell.angle_gamma   90.00
#
_symmetry.space_group_name_H-M   'P 1'
#
loop_
_entity.id
_entity.type
_entity.pdbx_description
1 polymer ?
#
loop_
_entity_poly.entity_id
_entity_poly.type
_entity_poly.pdbx_seq_one_letter_code
_entity_poly.pdbx_strand_id
1 'polypeptide(L)'
;MQTLPSVPILLEKLQDFATAVATSLQEPEVDWGWRPAPQEWSLTEVACHLRDVEGEVHQVRFRTVLEKENAFLAGVSSNEWADLRQYQTQDGVSALHAF
;
A
#
# COMPACT_ATOMS: atom_id res chain seq x y z
N MET A 1 3.88 -22.58 18.38
CA MET A 1 4.51 -21.29 18.00
C MET A 1 4.89 -21.37 16.54
N GLN A 2 4.46 -20.42 15.71
CA GLN A 2 4.85 -20.37 14.31
C GLN A 2 6.26 -19.80 14.23
N THR A 3 7.17 -20.48 13.53
CA THR A 3 8.55 -20.04 13.34
C THR A 3 8.56 -18.81 12.43
N LEU A 4 9.18 -17.72 12.86
CA LEU A 4 9.30 -16.52 12.02
C LEU A 4 10.28 -16.77 10.86
N PRO A 5 10.01 -16.26 9.66
CA PRO A 5 10.97 -16.32 8.56
C PRO A 5 12.26 -15.56 8.90
N SER A 6 13.38 -15.96 8.28
CA SER A 6 14.65 -15.23 8.44
C SER A 6 14.58 -13.85 7.78
N VAL A 7 15.41 -12.92 8.24
CA VAL A 7 15.50 -11.56 7.66
C VAL A 7 15.73 -11.59 6.14
N PRO A 8 16.64 -12.42 5.57
CA PRO A 8 16.80 -12.52 4.12
C PRO A 8 15.51 -12.91 3.38
N ILE A 9 14.73 -13.87 3.92
CA ILE A 9 13.45 -14.28 3.31
C ILE A 9 12.42 -13.15 3.37
N LEU A 10 12.40 -12.37 4.45
CA LEU A 10 11.50 -11.21 4.57
C LEU A 10 11.86 -10.12 3.57
N LEU A 11 13.16 -9.88 3.35
CA LEU A 11 13.62 -8.88 2.38
C LEU A 11 13.30 -9.29 0.93
N GLU A 12 13.50 -10.56 0.58
CA GLU A 12 13.11 -11.11 -0.73
C GLU A 12 11.61 -10.92 -0.97
N LYS A 13 10.77 -11.32 0.01
CA LYS A 13 9.31 -11.12 -0.07
C LYS A 13 8.91 -9.65 -0.22
N LEU A 14 9.58 -8.75 0.50
CA LEU A 14 9.31 -7.31 0.40
C LEU A 14 9.67 -6.78 -0.99
N GLN A 15 10.79 -7.23 -1.55
CA GLN A 15 11.24 -6.84 -2.89
C GLN A 15 10.29 -7.31 -3.99
N ASP A 16 9.72 -8.51 -3.85
CA ASP A 16 8.81 -9.09 -4.83
C ASP A 16 7.36 -8.62 -4.68
N PHE A 17 7.02 -7.96 -3.56
CA PHE A 17 5.63 -7.68 -3.20
C PHE A 17 4.89 -6.87 -4.26
N ALA A 18 5.45 -5.76 -4.72
CA ALA A 18 4.79 -4.90 -5.70
C ALA A 18 4.50 -5.66 -7.01
N THR A 19 5.49 -6.43 -7.49
CA THR A 19 5.35 -7.28 -8.68
C THR A 19 4.27 -8.36 -8.48
N ALA A 20 4.24 -9.01 -7.32
CA ALA A 20 3.26 -10.05 -7.02
C ALA A 20 1.82 -9.50 -6.98
N VAL A 21 1.62 -8.32 -6.37
CA VAL A 21 0.32 -7.65 -6.36
C VAL A 21 -0.09 -7.24 -7.78
N ALA A 22 0.79 -6.59 -8.52
CA ALA A 22 0.50 -6.17 -9.89
C ALA A 22 0.13 -7.36 -10.78
N THR A 23 0.88 -8.46 -10.68
CA THR A 23 0.62 -9.71 -11.43
C THR A 23 -0.73 -10.31 -11.08
N SER A 24 -1.10 -10.30 -9.79
CA SER A 24 -2.38 -10.86 -9.32
C SER A 24 -3.60 -10.08 -9.83
N LEU A 25 -3.41 -8.86 -10.34
CA LEU A 25 -4.46 -7.97 -10.81
C LEU A 25 -4.44 -7.74 -12.34
N GLN A 26 -3.70 -8.54 -13.11
CA GLN A 26 -3.53 -8.39 -14.58
C GLN A 26 -4.77 -8.77 -15.42
N GLU A 27 -5.93 -8.97 -14.79
CA GLU A 27 -7.14 -9.39 -15.49
C GLU A 27 -7.77 -8.22 -16.26
N PRO A 28 -8.00 -8.34 -17.59
CA PRO A 28 -8.40 -7.23 -18.46
C PRO A 28 -9.82 -6.70 -18.21
N GLU A 29 -10.68 -7.46 -17.52
CA GLU A 29 -12.08 -7.10 -17.27
C GLU A 29 -12.35 -6.64 -15.83
N VAL A 30 -11.30 -6.36 -15.04
CA VAL A 30 -11.46 -5.89 -13.67
C VAL A 30 -12.03 -4.47 -13.65
N ASP A 31 -13.18 -4.30 -13.00
CA ASP A 31 -13.71 -2.98 -12.68
C ASP A 31 -12.97 -2.39 -11.47
N TRP A 32 -11.97 -1.57 -11.76
CA TRP A 32 -11.15 -0.89 -10.76
C TRP A 32 -11.94 0.08 -9.86
N GLY A 33 -13.07 0.58 -10.33
CA GLY A 33 -13.93 1.51 -9.59
C GLY A 33 -15.01 0.84 -8.76
N TRP A 34 -15.22 -0.46 -8.92
CA TRP A 34 -16.25 -1.19 -8.19
C TRP A 34 -15.94 -1.29 -6.70
N ARG A 35 -16.94 -0.99 -5.86
CA ARG A 35 -16.90 -1.21 -4.41
C ARG A 35 -17.80 -2.38 -4.03
N PRO A 36 -17.34 -3.32 -3.18
CA PRO A 36 -18.16 -4.45 -2.76
C PRO A 36 -19.30 -4.05 -1.81
N ALA A 37 -19.16 -2.93 -1.09
CA ALA A 37 -20.20 -2.33 -0.26
C ALA A 37 -19.95 -0.81 -0.11
N PRO A 38 -20.93 -0.01 0.35
CA PRO A 38 -20.79 1.45 0.42
C PRO A 38 -19.63 1.95 1.27
N GLN A 39 -19.21 1.20 2.31
CA GLN A 39 -18.12 1.53 3.22
C GLN A 39 -16.80 0.82 2.90
N GLU A 40 -16.77 0.02 1.84
CA GLU A 40 -15.58 -0.72 1.41
C GLU A 40 -14.89 0.03 0.27
N TRP A 41 -13.60 -0.25 0.08
CA TRP A 41 -12.79 0.38 -0.95
C TRP A 41 -12.88 -0.34 -2.29
N SER A 42 -12.75 0.43 -3.36
CA SER A 42 -12.48 -0.11 -4.70
C SER A 42 -11.00 -0.47 -4.86
N LEU A 43 -10.66 -1.18 -5.93
CA LEU A 43 -9.25 -1.48 -6.24
C LEU A 43 -8.44 -0.20 -6.52
N THR A 44 -9.05 0.80 -7.15
CA THR A 44 -8.45 2.12 -7.33
C THR A 44 -8.06 2.73 -5.98
N GLU A 45 -8.95 2.65 -4.99
CA GLU A 45 -8.69 3.21 -3.67
C GLU A 45 -7.61 2.44 -2.90
N VAL A 46 -7.60 1.11 -3.01
CA VAL A 46 -6.54 0.27 -2.44
C VAL A 46 -5.18 0.60 -3.07
N ALA A 47 -5.10 0.71 -4.40
CA ALA A 47 -3.84 1.00 -5.08
C ALA A 47 -3.31 2.42 -4.77
N CYS A 48 -4.19 3.42 -4.73
CA CYS A 48 -3.82 4.76 -4.28
C CYS A 48 -3.31 4.76 -2.83
N HIS A 49 -3.96 3.98 -1.96
CA HIS A 49 -3.51 3.84 -0.58
C HIS A 49 -2.12 3.22 -0.48
N LEU A 50 -1.86 2.12 -1.20
CA LEU A 50 -0.54 1.46 -1.24
C LEU A 50 0.57 2.42 -1.68
N ARG A 51 0.35 3.16 -2.77
CA ARG A 51 1.27 4.19 -3.27
C ARG A 51 1.62 5.23 -2.20
N ASP A 52 0.58 5.77 -1.57
CA ASP A 52 0.76 6.88 -0.65
C ASP A 52 1.39 6.42 0.69
N VAL A 53 1.02 5.24 1.22
CA VAL A 53 1.65 4.73 2.45
C VAL A 53 3.07 4.25 2.23
N GLU A 54 3.43 3.74 1.05
CA GLU A 54 4.80 3.35 0.78
C GLU A 54 5.72 4.58 0.88
N GLY A 55 5.39 5.65 0.15
CA GLY A 55 6.19 6.87 0.12
C GLY A 55 6.14 7.69 1.41
N GLU A 56 4.94 7.91 1.96
CA GLU A 56 4.75 8.89 3.05
C GLU A 56 4.72 8.26 4.45
N VAL A 57 4.60 6.93 4.56
CA VAL A 57 4.52 6.24 5.86
C VAL A 57 5.68 5.25 6.03
N HIS A 58 5.79 4.23 5.20
CA HIS A 58 6.77 3.15 5.39
C HIS A 58 8.21 3.65 5.23
N GLN A 59 8.52 4.31 4.12
CA GLN A 59 9.87 4.83 3.88
C GLN A 59 10.29 5.86 4.93
N VAL A 60 9.37 6.73 5.35
CA VAL A 60 9.60 7.70 6.43
C VAL A 60 9.88 7.01 7.76
N ARG A 61 9.12 5.97 8.10
CA ARG A 61 9.31 5.20 9.34
C ARG A 61 10.62 4.43 9.33
N PHE A 62 10.98 3.75 8.24
CA PHE A 62 12.26 3.05 8.15
C PHE A 62 13.43 4.01 8.36
N ARG A 63 13.41 5.15 7.68
CA ARG A 63 14.43 6.19 7.87
C ARG A 63 14.47 6.69 9.32
N THR A 64 13.31 6.97 9.91
CA THR A 64 13.24 7.47 11.29
C THR A 64 13.80 6.47 12.31
N VAL A 65 13.49 5.17 12.15
CA VAL A 65 14.01 4.11 13.02
C VAL A 65 15.54 3.96 12.88
N LEU A 66 16.07 4.13 11.67
CA LEU A 66 17.51 4.07 11.42
C LEU A 66 18.27 5.28 11.98
N GLU A 67 17.65 6.46 12.00
CA GLU A 67 18.29 7.72 12.36
C GLU A 67 18.12 8.12 13.83
N LYS A 68 17.07 7.64 14.51
CA LYS A 68 16.68 8.13 15.84
C LYS A 68 16.50 7.00 16.85
N GLU A 69 17.15 7.15 17.99
CA GLU A 69 16.81 6.35 19.17
C GLU A 69 15.41 6.71 19.67
N ASN A 70 14.63 5.71 20.08
CA ASN A 70 13.24 5.87 20.55
C ASN A 70 12.32 6.61 19.56
N ALA A 71 12.46 6.28 18.26
CA ALA A 71 11.66 6.86 17.18
C ALA A 71 10.15 6.80 17.46
N PHE A 72 9.49 7.96 17.41
CA PHE A 72 8.02 8.02 17.36
C PHE A 72 7.54 7.75 15.94
N LEU A 73 6.70 6.71 15.77
CA LEU A 73 6.15 6.32 14.48
C LEU A 73 4.68 6.77 14.40
N ALA A 74 4.46 7.94 13.80
CA ALA A 74 3.12 8.50 13.67
C ALA A 74 2.21 7.60 12.84
N GLY A 75 0.95 7.43 13.28
CA GLY A 75 -0.11 6.81 12.50
C GLY A 75 -0.71 7.79 11.48
N VAL A 76 -1.33 7.24 10.44
CA VAL A 76 -2.15 8.00 9.48
C VAL A 76 -3.57 7.46 9.47
N SER A 77 -4.55 8.34 9.21
CA SER A 77 -5.94 7.95 9.01
C SER A 77 -6.14 7.64 7.53
N SER A 78 -6.09 6.35 7.19
CA SER A 78 -6.19 5.90 5.80
C SER A 78 -7.50 6.30 5.12
N ASN A 79 -8.61 6.30 5.88
CA ASN A 79 -9.92 6.73 5.37
C ASN A 79 -9.95 8.24 5.07
N GLU A 80 -9.37 9.06 5.94
CA GLU A 80 -9.27 10.51 5.68
C GLU A 80 -8.46 10.80 4.42
N TRP A 81 -7.38 10.05 4.16
CA TRP A 81 -6.61 10.21 2.94
C TRP A 81 -7.41 9.86 1.70
N ALA A 82 -8.16 8.75 1.73
CA ALA A 82 -8.99 8.34 0.60
C ALA A 82 -10.01 9.43 0.22
N ASP A 83 -10.65 10.03 1.23
CA ASP A 83 -11.62 11.12 1.03
C ASP A 83 -10.95 12.42 0.57
N LEU A 84 -9.94 12.90 1.29
CA LEU A 84 -9.28 14.19 1.03
C LEU A 84 -8.54 14.22 -0.30
N ARG A 85 -7.95 13.08 -0.71
CA ARG A 85 -7.18 12.93 -1.95
C ARG A 85 -8.03 12.38 -3.10
N GLN A 86 -9.32 12.15 -2.86
CA GLN A 86 -10.30 11.71 -3.85
C GLN A 86 -9.86 10.45 -4.61
N TYR A 87 -9.40 9.43 -3.88
CA TYR A 87 -8.81 8.22 -4.48
C TYR A 87 -9.73 7.59 -5.53
N GLN A 88 -11.04 7.51 -5.27
CA GLN A 88 -12.03 6.93 -6.17
C GLN A 88 -12.03 7.56 -7.59
N THR A 89 -11.51 8.78 -7.74
CA THR A 89 -11.45 9.50 -9.04
C THR A 89 -10.10 9.41 -9.75
N GLN A 90 -9.11 8.75 -9.14
CA GLN A 90 -7.76 8.61 -9.71
C GLN A 90 -7.68 7.40 -10.65
N ASP A 91 -6.57 7.29 -11.38
CA ASP A 91 -6.26 6.13 -12.20
C ASP A 91 -5.62 5.02 -11.35
N GLY A 92 -6.40 3.98 -11.04
CA GLY A 92 -5.99 2.89 -10.16
C GLY A 92 -4.80 2.08 -10.71
N VAL A 93 -4.75 1.86 -12.02
CA VAL A 93 -3.66 1.12 -12.67
C VAL A 93 -2.34 1.89 -12.59
N SER A 94 -2.36 3.19 -12.86
CA SER A 94 -1.17 4.05 -12.70
C SER A 94 -0.74 4.13 -11.24
N ALA A 95 -1.68 4.19 -10.29
CA ALA A 95 -1.36 4.15 -8.87
C ALA A 95 -0.70 2.81 -8.47
N LEU A 96 -1.19 1.69 -9.01
CA LEU A 96 -0.62 0.35 -8.80
C LEU A 96 0.82 0.26 -9.31
N HIS A 97 1.12 0.88 -10.45
CA HIS A 97 2.48 0.89 -11.00
C HIS A 97 3.43 1.88 -10.31
N ALA A 98 2.89 2.77 -9.47
CA ALA A 98 3.64 3.83 -8.80
C ALA A 98 3.94 3.56 -7.31
N PHE A 99 3.44 2.44 -6.74
CA PHE A 99 3.83 2.00 -5.40
C PHE A 99 4.97 0.99 -5.47
#